data_AF-A0A6G9SD72-F1
#
_entry.id   AF-A0A6G9SD72-F1
#
_cell.length_a   1.000
_cell.length_b   1.000
_cell.length_c   1.000
_cell.angle_alpha   90.00
_cell.angle_beta   90.00
_cell.angle_gamma   90.00
#
_symmetry.space_group_name_H-M   'P 1'
#
loop_
_entity.id
_entity.type
_entity.pdbx_description
1 polymer ?
#
loop_
_entity_poly.entity_id
_entity_poly.type
_entity_poly.pdbx_seq_one_letter_code
_entity_poly.pdbx_strand_id
1 'polypeptide(L)'
;MTYLETAAQFYREVAETPQVGLCCVQSTPLQLPGLKIPLQMQEMNYGCGTTVHPTELANQPTVLYVGVGGGLEALQFAYFSRRVGAVIAVEPVAAMREAATRNLEIAAQENPWFDTSFVEIREGDAFNLPVADAAVDVVAQNCLFNIFEPEDLTRALKEAFRVLKSGGRLQMSDPIATRPIPAHLQQDERLRAMCLSGALTYQEYTQLIINAGFGQVEIRARRPYRLLDSLTYNLEENLLLESLDSVSFKVTIPEDGACIFTGKTAIYAGAEPFFDDSAGHLLQRGIPAAVCDKTAAKLAALKPTEIIVTDSTWHYDGGGCC
;
A
#
# COMPACT_ATOMS: atom_id res chain seq x y z
N MET A 1 23.84 -16.91 1.96
CA MET A 1 23.19 -15.67 1.52
C MET A 1 21.98 -15.51 2.42
N THR A 2 21.72 -14.33 2.93
CA THR A 2 20.46 -14.04 3.66
C THR A 2 19.35 -13.77 2.65
N TYR A 3 18.08 -13.83 3.08
CA TYR A 3 16.97 -13.50 2.20
C TYR A 3 17.06 -12.07 1.62
N LEU A 4 17.61 -11.11 2.38
CA LEU A 4 17.84 -9.73 1.93
C LEU A 4 18.94 -9.65 0.86
N GLU A 5 20.03 -10.40 1.02
CA GLU A 5 21.09 -10.49 0.01
C GLU A 5 20.57 -11.15 -1.27
N THR A 6 19.75 -12.20 -1.15
CA THR A 6 19.09 -12.87 -2.27
C THR A 6 18.14 -11.93 -3.00
N ALA A 7 17.33 -11.15 -2.27
CA ALA A 7 16.48 -10.12 -2.85
C ALA A 7 17.31 -9.02 -3.55
N ALA A 8 18.35 -8.49 -2.91
CA ALA A 8 19.20 -7.46 -3.50
C ALA A 8 19.90 -7.94 -4.79
N GLN A 9 20.35 -9.19 -4.82
CA GLN A 9 20.92 -9.81 -6.02
C GLN A 9 19.87 -9.97 -7.11
N PHE A 10 18.67 -10.46 -6.77
CA PHE A 10 17.56 -10.58 -7.70
C PHE A 10 17.18 -9.22 -8.32
N TYR A 11 17.04 -8.17 -7.50
CA TYR A 11 16.71 -6.83 -7.97
C TYR A 11 17.83 -6.16 -8.76
N ARG A 12 19.10 -6.52 -8.51
CA ARG A 12 20.23 -6.13 -9.37
C ARG A 12 20.10 -6.72 -10.77
N GLU A 13 19.78 -8.00 -10.87
CA GLU A 13 19.63 -8.70 -12.16
C GLU A 13 18.49 -8.09 -13.00
N VAL A 14 17.34 -7.82 -12.39
CA VAL A 14 16.20 -7.23 -13.13
C VAL A 14 16.36 -5.73 -13.41
N ALA A 15 17.26 -5.03 -12.71
CA ALA A 15 17.65 -3.67 -13.08
C ALA A 15 18.44 -3.61 -14.40
N GLU A 16 19.21 -4.66 -14.69
CA GLU A 16 19.99 -4.77 -15.92
C GLU A 16 19.18 -5.42 -17.05
N THR A 17 18.41 -6.47 -16.73
CA THR A 17 17.59 -7.22 -17.68
C THR A 17 16.15 -7.29 -17.17
N PRO A 18 15.31 -6.31 -17.52
CA PRO A 18 13.94 -6.25 -17.02
C PRO A 18 13.14 -7.53 -17.31
N GLN A 19 12.57 -8.12 -16.27
CA GLN A 19 11.68 -9.28 -16.40
C GLN A 19 10.23 -8.80 -16.50
N VAL A 20 9.75 -8.60 -17.73
CA VAL A 20 8.37 -8.23 -18.00
C VAL A 20 7.43 -9.30 -17.44
N GLY A 21 6.49 -8.90 -16.57
CA GLY A 21 5.53 -9.80 -15.94
C GLY A 21 6.03 -10.47 -14.66
N LEU A 22 7.14 -10.02 -14.05
CA LEU A 22 7.54 -10.50 -12.73
C LEU A 22 6.39 -10.37 -11.70
N CYS A 23 5.68 -9.24 -11.73
CA CYS A 23 4.43 -9.00 -11.02
C CYS A 23 3.30 -8.87 -12.05
N CYS A 24 2.60 -9.96 -12.32
CA CYS A 24 1.54 -10.01 -13.34
C CYS A 24 0.23 -9.39 -12.84
N VAL A 25 0.20 -8.09 -12.53
CA VAL A 25 -1.08 -7.39 -12.45
C VAL A 25 -1.42 -6.92 -13.85
N GLN A 26 -2.45 -7.50 -14.46
CA GLN A 26 -2.99 -7.03 -15.73
C GLN A 26 -3.82 -5.74 -15.56
N SER A 27 -3.39 -4.82 -14.70
CA SER A 27 -4.02 -3.52 -14.55
C SER A 27 -3.37 -2.53 -15.53
N THR A 28 -4.19 -1.86 -16.33
CA THR A 28 -3.72 -0.71 -17.10
C THR A 28 -3.17 0.33 -16.13
N PRO A 29 -1.93 0.84 -16.32
CA PRO A 29 -1.41 1.91 -15.49
C PRO A 29 -2.38 3.09 -15.46
N LEU A 30 -2.51 3.73 -14.30
CA LEU A 30 -3.32 4.95 -14.15
C LEU A 30 -2.90 5.97 -15.21
N GLN A 31 -3.80 6.28 -16.14
CA GLN A 31 -3.55 7.29 -17.17
C GLN A 31 -3.90 8.67 -16.62
N LEU A 32 -2.87 9.45 -16.32
CA LEU A 32 -3.02 10.84 -15.91
C LEU A 32 -2.90 11.76 -17.13
N PRO A 33 -3.74 12.80 -17.26
CA PRO A 33 -3.70 13.71 -18.40
C PRO A 33 -2.31 14.33 -18.59
N GLY A 34 -1.71 14.12 -19.76
CA GLY A 34 -0.38 14.67 -20.10
C GLY A 34 0.81 13.93 -19.47
N LEU A 35 0.59 12.85 -18.72
CA LEU A 35 1.64 11.96 -18.25
C LEU A 35 1.90 10.87 -19.30
N LYS A 36 3.14 10.79 -19.76
CA LYS A 36 3.67 9.67 -20.54
C LYS A 36 4.63 8.88 -19.67
N ILE A 37 4.38 7.59 -19.52
CA ILE A 37 5.28 6.68 -18.82
C ILE A 37 6.24 6.08 -19.86
N PRO A 38 7.56 6.32 -19.77
CA PRO A 38 8.54 5.70 -20.65
C PRO A 38 8.41 4.18 -20.69
N LEU A 39 8.66 3.57 -21.84
CA LEU A 39 8.54 2.11 -22.01
C LEU A 39 9.40 1.34 -21.00
N GLN A 40 10.64 1.79 -20.76
CA GLN A 40 11.56 1.16 -19.82
C GLN A 40 11.00 1.14 -18.39
N MET A 41 10.28 2.19 -17.97
CA MET A 41 9.60 2.20 -16.66
C MET A 41 8.49 1.14 -16.59
N GLN A 42 7.76 0.94 -17.70
CA GLN A 42 6.68 -0.06 -17.77
C GLN A 42 7.23 -1.48 -17.71
N GLU A 43 8.35 -1.74 -18.41
CA GLU A 43 9.04 -3.04 -18.41
C GLU A 43 9.66 -3.38 -17.04
N MET A 44 9.96 -2.35 -16.25
CA MET A 44 10.49 -2.43 -14.87
C MET A 44 9.42 -2.23 -13.79
N ASN A 45 8.13 -2.38 -14.13
CA ASN A 45 7.05 -2.28 -13.16
C ASN A 45 6.83 -3.64 -12.46
N TYR A 46 7.29 -3.72 -11.21
CA TYR A 46 7.14 -4.90 -10.36
C TYR A 46 6.11 -4.69 -9.25
N GLY A 47 5.12 -3.82 -9.48
CA GLY A 47 4.03 -3.57 -8.55
C GLY A 47 2.93 -4.63 -8.60
N CYS A 48 2.28 -4.88 -7.45
CA CYS A 48 1.05 -5.69 -7.33
C CYS A 48 -0.22 -4.85 -7.39
N GLY A 49 -0.07 -3.53 -7.46
CA GLY A 49 -1.17 -2.59 -7.59
C GLY A 49 -0.71 -1.17 -7.78
N THR A 50 -1.45 -0.24 -7.18
CA THR A 50 -1.08 1.17 -7.21
C THR A 50 -1.10 1.75 -5.80
N THR A 51 -0.09 2.57 -5.52
CA THR A 51 -0.03 3.40 -4.31
C THR A 51 -0.37 4.85 -4.60
N VAL A 52 -0.80 5.16 -5.84
CA VAL A 52 -1.07 6.52 -6.30
C VAL A 52 -2.57 6.80 -6.17
N HIS A 53 -2.98 7.20 -4.97
CA HIS A 53 -4.37 7.60 -4.71
C HIS A 53 -4.52 9.13 -4.83
N PRO A 54 -5.22 9.67 -5.85
CA PRO A 54 -5.29 11.11 -6.09
C PRO A 54 -5.86 11.93 -4.92
N THR A 55 -6.82 11.36 -4.17
CA THR A 55 -7.39 11.96 -2.96
C THR A 55 -6.33 12.21 -1.89
N GLU A 56 -5.37 11.29 -1.78
CA GLU A 56 -4.22 11.39 -0.86
C GLU A 56 -3.08 12.24 -1.41
N LEU A 57 -3.15 12.69 -2.66
CA LEU A 57 -2.10 13.52 -3.25
C LEU A 57 -2.60 14.94 -3.53
N ALA A 58 -3.84 15.24 -3.11
CA ALA A 58 -4.36 16.59 -3.04
C ALA A 58 -3.46 17.46 -2.15
N ASN A 59 -3.15 18.68 -2.61
CA ASN A 59 -2.31 19.68 -1.93
C ASN A 59 -0.78 19.46 -2.00
N GLN A 60 -0.27 18.76 -3.02
CA GLN A 60 1.17 18.67 -3.32
C GLN A 60 2.03 18.17 -2.13
N PRO A 61 1.69 17.02 -1.50
CA PRO A 61 2.40 16.51 -0.34
C PRO A 61 3.88 16.21 -0.64
N THR A 62 4.72 16.23 0.40
CA THR A 62 6.04 15.56 0.34
C THR A 62 5.82 14.06 0.46
N VAL A 63 6.29 13.31 -0.53
CA VAL A 63 6.16 11.85 -0.62
C VAL A 63 7.51 11.20 -0.39
N LEU A 64 7.58 10.22 0.50
CA LEU A 64 8.70 9.28 0.61
C LEU A 64 8.28 7.95 -0.05
N TYR A 65 8.92 7.58 -1.16
CA TYR A 65 8.65 6.33 -1.85
C TYR A 65 9.78 5.32 -1.59
N VAL A 66 9.45 4.18 -0.99
CA VAL A 66 10.42 3.15 -0.57
C VAL A 66 10.38 2.00 -1.59
N GLY A 67 11.54 1.71 -2.20
CA GLY A 67 11.67 0.78 -3.32
C GLY A 67 11.33 1.46 -4.65
N VAL A 68 12.22 2.33 -5.14
CA VAL A 68 11.96 3.16 -6.33
C VAL A 68 11.72 2.33 -7.61
N GLY A 69 12.29 1.12 -7.69
CA GLY A 69 12.21 0.26 -8.87
C GLY A 69 12.66 0.99 -10.13
N GLY A 70 11.93 0.84 -11.23
CA GLY A 70 12.20 1.58 -12.47
C GLY A 70 11.88 3.08 -12.44
N GLY A 71 11.32 3.62 -11.35
CA GLY A 71 10.96 5.04 -11.21
C GLY A 71 9.52 5.41 -11.61
N LEU A 72 8.68 4.43 -11.95
CA LEU A 72 7.31 4.64 -12.44
C LEU A 72 6.43 5.40 -11.44
N GLU A 73 6.25 4.87 -10.22
CA GLU A 73 5.39 5.53 -9.23
C GLU A 73 6.02 6.83 -8.71
N ALA A 74 7.35 6.94 -8.67
CA ALA A 74 8.03 8.20 -8.34
C ALA A 74 7.67 9.33 -9.34
N LEU A 75 7.63 9.01 -10.64
CA LEU A 75 7.15 9.93 -11.67
C LEU A 75 5.66 10.27 -11.49
N GLN A 76 4.83 9.28 -11.13
CA GLN A 76 3.41 9.51 -10.85
C GLN A 76 3.20 10.39 -9.62
N PHE A 77 3.97 10.23 -8.54
CA PHE A 77 3.91 11.12 -7.39
C PHE A 77 4.34 12.54 -7.74
N ALA A 78 5.39 12.70 -8.55
CA ALA A 78 5.84 14.00 -9.03
C ALA A 78 4.79 14.72 -9.89
N TYR A 79 3.90 13.98 -10.55
CA TYR A 79 2.76 14.56 -11.27
C TYR A 79 1.85 15.40 -10.35
N PHE A 80 1.60 14.92 -9.13
CA PHE A 80 0.76 15.58 -8.14
C PHE A 80 1.52 16.62 -7.31
N SER A 81 2.84 16.47 -7.17
CA SER A 81 3.70 17.38 -6.41
C SER A 81 4.87 17.90 -7.26
N ARG A 82 4.62 18.94 -8.05
CA ARG A 82 5.57 19.50 -9.05
C ARG A 82 6.49 20.57 -8.45
N ARG A 83 7.28 20.19 -7.44
CA ARG A 83 8.27 21.07 -6.81
C ARG A 83 9.55 20.29 -6.52
N VAL A 84 10.66 21.01 -6.45
CA VAL A 84 11.98 20.43 -6.13
C VAL A 84 11.91 19.63 -4.83
N GLY A 85 12.43 18.39 -4.85
CA GLY A 85 12.47 17.49 -3.70
C GLY A 85 11.11 17.09 -3.14
N ALA A 86 10.04 17.17 -3.94
CA ALA A 86 8.71 16.75 -3.51
C ALA A 86 8.63 15.24 -3.25
N VAL A 87 9.33 14.46 -4.07
CA VAL A 87 9.40 13.01 -3.96
C VAL A 87 10.80 12.63 -3.54
N ILE A 88 10.91 11.99 -2.38
CA ILE A 88 12.14 11.37 -1.91
C ILE A 88 11.99 9.88 -2.18
N ALA A 89 12.78 9.32 -3.08
CA ALA A 89 12.75 7.90 -3.39
C ALA A 89 13.95 7.19 -2.74
N VAL A 90 13.72 6.06 -2.09
CA VAL A 90 14.75 5.29 -1.37
C VAL A 90 14.89 3.92 -2.02
N GLU A 91 16.13 3.49 -2.24
CA GLU A 91 16.41 2.21 -2.87
C GLU A 91 17.78 1.69 -2.42
N PRO A 92 17.87 0.46 -1.87
CA PRO A 92 19.14 -0.10 -1.41
C PRO A 92 20.04 -0.56 -2.56
N VAL A 93 19.48 -1.00 -3.69
CA VAL A 93 20.26 -1.57 -4.81
C VAL A 93 20.77 -0.46 -5.74
N ALA A 94 22.10 -0.29 -5.79
CA ALA A 94 22.75 0.74 -6.62
C ALA A 94 22.37 0.67 -8.11
N ALA A 95 22.37 -0.53 -8.70
CA ALA A 95 21.97 -0.73 -10.09
C ALA A 95 20.52 -0.27 -10.37
N MET A 96 19.62 -0.44 -9.39
CA MET A 96 18.22 0.00 -9.50
C MET A 96 18.12 1.53 -9.39
N ARG A 97 18.90 2.16 -8.50
CA ARG A 97 19.00 3.64 -8.44
C ARG A 97 19.48 4.24 -9.75
N GLU A 98 20.50 3.64 -10.37
CA GLU A 98 21.01 4.07 -11.67
C GLU A 98 19.97 3.91 -12.78
N ALA A 99 19.24 2.79 -12.80
CA ALA A 99 18.17 2.55 -13.76
C ALA A 99 17.02 3.57 -13.60
N ALA A 100 16.56 3.80 -12.37
CA ALA A 100 15.54 4.80 -12.06
C ALA A 100 15.98 6.22 -12.49
N THR A 101 17.24 6.59 -12.24
CA THR A 101 17.80 7.89 -12.65
C THR A 101 17.73 8.06 -14.16
N ARG A 102 18.25 7.09 -14.93
CA ARG A 102 18.18 7.12 -16.41
C ARG A 102 16.74 7.18 -16.92
N ASN A 103 15.84 6.43 -16.30
CA ASN A 103 14.44 6.41 -16.70
C ASN A 103 13.75 7.76 -16.44
N LEU A 104 14.04 8.43 -15.32
CA LEU A 104 13.52 9.78 -15.03
C LEU A 104 14.06 10.83 -16.01
N GLU A 105 15.31 10.71 -16.47
CA GLU A 105 15.84 11.56 -17.54
C GLU A 105 15.06 11.39 -18.85
N ILE A 106 14.73 10.15 -19.22
CA ILE A 106 13.85 9.87 -20.39
C ILE A 106 12.47 10.47 -20.16
N ALA A 107 11.90 10.30 -18.95
CA ALA A 107 10.61 10.88 -18.61
C ALA A 107 10.59 12.40 -18.76
N ALA A 108 11.66 13.11 -18.39
CA ALA A 108 11.77 14.56 -18.56
C ALA A 108 11.80 15.00 -20.03
N GLN A 109 12.32 14.17 -20.94
CA GLN A 109 12.27 14.43 -22.38
C GLN A 109 10.87 14.23 -22.96
N GLU A 110 10.11 13.26 -22.41
CA GLU A 110 8.77 12.92 -22.90
C GLU A 110 7.63 13.75 -22.27
N ASN A 111 7.90 14.36 -21.10
CA ASN A 111 6.93 15.09 -20.28
C ASN A 111 7.39 16.53 -20.03
N PRO A 112 6.91 17.53 -20.80
CA PRO A 112 7.34 18.93 -20.66
C PRO A 112 7.09 19.58 -19.29
N TRP A 113 6.23 18.97 -18.46
CA TRP A 113 5.91 19.45 -17.12
C TRP A 113 6.82 18.85 -16.03
N PHE A 114 7.57 17.79 -16.35
CA PHE A 114 8.37 17.06 -15.39
C PHE A 114 9.81 17.58 -15.40
N ASP A 115 10.32 17.90 -14.21
CA ASP A 115 11.72 18.22 -13.98
C ASP A 115 12.30 17.14 -13.07
N THR A 116 13.49 16.63 -13.39
CA THR A 116 14.12 15.57 -12.60
C THR A 116 14.39 16.00 -11.16
N SER A 117 14.53 17.30 -10.89
CA SER A 117 14.66 17.85 -9.54
C SER A 117 13.45 17.62 -8.64
N PHE A 118 12.29 17.22 -9.19
CA PHE A 118 11.11 16.87 -8.38
C PHE A 118 11.29 15.57 -7.61
N VAL A 119 12.21 14.70 -8.06
CA VAL A 119 12.49 13.39 -7.47
C VAL A 119 13.94 13.32 -7.00
N GLU A 120 14.15 13.11 -5.71
CA GLU A 120 15.46 12.85 -5.11
C GLU A 120 15.61 11.36 -4.83
N ILE A 121 16.49 10.66 -5.55
CA ILE A 121 16.82 9.27 -5.28
C ILE A 121 17.94 9.20 -4.24
N ARG A 122 17.72 8.46 -3.16
CA ARG A 122 18.67 8.27 -2.05
C ARG A 122 18.98 6.79 -1.84
N GLU A 123 20.21 6.53 -1.43
CA GLU A 123 20.58 5.22 -0.88
C GLU A 123 19.98 5.07 0.53
N GLY A 124 19.37 3.92 0.78
CA GLY A 124 18.77 3.57 2.06
C GLY A 124 17.86 2.36 1.92
N ASP A 125 17.39 1.83 3.05
CA ASP A 125 16.44 0.73 3.11
C ASP A 125 15.22 1.12 3.96
N ALA A 126 14.25 0.22 4.06
CA ALA A 126 13.04 0.43 4.84
C ALA A 126 13.27 0.40 6.36
N PHE A 127 14.44 -0.05 6.84
CA PHE A 127 14.73 -0.26 8.26
C PHE A 127 15.41 0.92 8.93
N ASN A 128 15.96 1.85 8.14
CA ASN A 128 16.51 3.13 8.59
C ASN A 128 16.37 4.17 7.49
N LEU A 129 15.17 4.76 7.38
CA LEU A 129 14.85 5.68 6.29
C LEU A 129 15.70 6.97 6.42
N PRO A 130 16.37 7.45 5.35
CA PRO A 130 17.25 8.61 5.35
C PRO A 130 16.47 9.94 5.35
N VAL A 131 15.53 10.05 6.29
CA VAL A 131 14.58 11.15 6.46
C VAL A 131 14.36 11.36 7.96
N ALA A 132 14.25 12.63 8.36
CA ALA A 132 14.01 13.00 9.76
C ALA A 132 12.60 12.56 10.23
N ASP A 133 12.44 12.50 11.54
CA ASP A 133 11.14 12.25 12.18
C ASP A 133 10.12 13.29 11.74
N ALA A 134 8.88 12.86 11.50
CA ALA A 134 7.75 13.73 11.15
C ALA A 134 8.04 14.73 10.01
N ALA A 135 8.77 14.30 8.98
CA ALA A 135 9.20 15.17 7.87
C ALA A 135 8.29 15.07 6.63
N VAL A 136 7.62 13.94 6.40
CA VAL A 136 6.86 13.67 5.17
C VAL A 136 5.37 13.50 5.42
N ASP A 137 4.56 13.82 4.41
CA ASP A 137 3.10 13.75 4.48
C ASP A 137 2.59 12.36 4.06
N VAL A 138 3.28 11.74 3.11
CA VAL A 138 2.99 10.42 2.56
C VAL A 138 4.25 9.56 2.59
N VAL A 139 4.12 8.32 3.04
CA VAL A 139 5.07 7.24 2.75
C VAL A 139 4.37 6.27 1.80
N ALA A 140 5.05 5.80 0.78
CA ALA A 140 4.50 4.84 -0.17
C ALA A 140 5.46 3.67 -0.43
N GLN A 141 4.91 2.47 -0.63
CA GLN A 141 5.67 1.28 -1.04
C GLN A 141 4.76 0.35 -1.85
N ASN A 142 5.28 -0.24 -2.92
CA ASN A 142 4.53 -1.16 -3.76
C ASN A 142 5.32 -2.48 -3.91
N CYS A 143 4.73 -3.57 -3.43
CA CYS A 143 5.26 -4.93 -3.53
C CYS A 143 6.66 -5.11 -2.91
N LEU A 144 6.94 -4.38 -1.82
CA LEU A 144 8.22 -4.43 -1.10
C LEU A 144 8.11 -5.18 0.23
N PHE A 145 7.10 -4.85 1.03
CA PHE A 145 7.04 -5.27 2.43
C PHE A 145 6.85 -6.77 2.62
N ASN A 146 6.17 -7.44 1.68
CA ASN A 146 6.04 -8.89 1.69
C ASN A 146 7.37 -9.65 1.51
N ILE A 147 8.47 -8.98 1.13
CA ILE A 147 9.80 -9.60 1.06
C ILE A 147 10.33 -9.80 2.47
N PHE A 148 9.98 -8.93 3.41
CA PHE A 148 10.51 -8.95 4.77
C PHE A 148 9.97 -10.11 5.60
N GLU A 149 10.82 -10.63 6.48
CA GLU A 149 10.37 -11.47 7.57
C GLU A 149 9.57 -10.63 8.59
N PRO A 150 8.69 -11.23 9.42
CA PRO A 150 7.77 -10.49 10.29
C PRO A 150 8.43 -9.45 11.19
N GLU A 151 9.61 -9.74 11.75
CA GLU A 151 10.38 -8.83 12.60
C GLU A 151 10.89 -7.63 11.80
N ASP A 152 11.38 -7.86 10.59
CA ASP A 152 11.87 -6.81 9.69
C ASP A 152 10.73 -5.97 9.12
N LEU A 153 9.58 -6.57 8.83
CA LEU A 153 8.35 -5.85 8.47
C LEU A 153 7.91 -4.93 9.62
N THR A 154 7.96 -5.41 10.86
CA THR A 154 7.65 -4.60 12.05
C THR A 154 8.60 -3.40 12.16
N ARG A 155 9.90 -3.59 11.88
CA ARG A 155 10.88 -2.50 11.85
C ARG A 155 10.56 -1.48 10.74
N ALA A 156 10.27 -1.96 9.53
CA ALA A 156 9.93 -1.12 8.39
C ALA A 156 8.66 -0.28 8.62
N LEU A 157 7.61 -0.88 9.19
CA LEU A 157 6.38 -0.16 9.54
C LEU A 157 6.61 0.92 10.61
N LYS A 158 7.45 0.64 11.62
CA LYS A 158 7.82 1.64 12.63
C LYS A 158 8.63 2.79 12.05
N GLU A 159 9.52 2.53 11.11
CA GLU A 159 10.26 3.57 10.39
C GLU A 159 9.35 4.44 9.53
N ALA A 160 8.43 3.83 8.78
CA ALA A 160 7.40 4.56 8.04
C ALA A 160 6.57 5.45 8.99
N PHE A 161 6.18 4.91 10.15
CA PHE A 161 5.48 5.69 11.18
C PHE A 161 6.31 6.84 11.74
N ARG A 162 7.61 6.65 11.99
CA ARG A 162 8.54 7.67 12.51
C ARG A 162 8.62 8.88 11.60
N VAL A 163 8.85 8.67 10.31
CA VAL A 163 9.07 9.76 9.33
C VAL A 163 7.80 10.50 8.95
N LEU A 164 6.62 9.90 9.14
CA LEU A 164 5.34 10.55 8.86
C LEU A 164 5.01 11.67 9.86
N LYS A 165 4.53 12.80 9.35
CA LYS A 165 3.87 13.84 10.18
C LYS A 165 2.63 13.29 10.86
N SER A 166 2.18 13.95 11.94
CA SER A 166 0.83 13.69 12.47
C SER A 166 -0.21 13.97 11.38
N GLY A 167 -1.18 13.06 11.20
CA GLY A 167 -2.13 13.09 10.09
C GLY A 167 -1.56 12.63 8.74
N GLY A 168 -0.26 12.31 8.66
CA GLY A 168 0.34 11.69 7.49
C GLY A 168 -0.15 10.26 7.27
N ARG A 169 0.10 9.70 6.08
CA ARG A 169 -0.36 8.35 5.73
C ARG A 169 0.68 7.48 5.03
N LEU A 170 0.62 6.19 5.31
CA LEU A 170 1.30 5.13 4.58
C LEU A 170 0.34 4.60 3.50
N GLN A 171 0.70 4.76 2.22
CA GLN A 171 0.00 4.18 1.08
C GLN A 171 0.76 2.92 0.66
N MET A 172 0.08 1.80 0.52
CA MET A 172 0.75 0.57 0.10
C MET A 172 -0.10 -0.30 -0.80
N SER A 173 0.58 -1.05 -1.65
CA SER A 173 0.03 -2.18 -2.37
C SER A 173 0.96 -3.37 -2.15
N ASP A 174 0.43 -4.49 -1.65
CA ASP A 174 1.27 -5.64 -1.31
C ASP A 174 0.50 -6.96 -1.46
N PRO A 175 1.16 -8.10 -1.73
CA PRO A 175 0.52 -9.39 -1.71
C PRO A 175 0.16 -9.82 -0.27
N ILE A 176 -1.06 -10.31 -0.10
CA ILE A 176 -1.54 -11.04 1.07
C ILE A 176 -1.91 -12.47 0.64
N ALA A 177 -1.86 -13.40 1.59
CA ALA A 177 -2.26 -14.78 1.38
C ALA A 177 -3.66 -15.05 1.95
N THR A 178 -4.47 -15.87 1.28
CA THR A 178 -5.78 -16.28 1.81
C THR A 178 -5.68 -17.20 3.02
N ARG A 179 -4.52 -17.84 3.21
CA ARG A 179 -4.15 -18.66 4.37
C ARG A 179 -2.63 -18.63 4.58
N PRO A 180 -2.11 -19.02 5.76
CA PRO A 180 -0.68 -19.07 5.99
C PRO A 180 0.06 -19.88 4.93
N ILE A 181 1.15 -19.31 4.41
CA ILE A 181 2.03 -19.96 3.43
C ILE A 181 2.82 -21.08 4.14
N PRO A 182 2.92 -22.30 3.59
CA PRO A 182 3.70 -23.36 4.23
C PRO A 182 5.19 -23.02 4.40
N ALA A 183 5.79 -23.52 5.47
CA ALA A 183 7.17 -23.19 5.84
C ALA A 183 8.20 -23.49 4.74
N HIS A 184 8.01 -24.57 3.97
CA HIS A 184 8.94 -24.92 2.89
C HIS A 184 8.97 -23.87 1.76
N LEU A 185 7.86 -23.16 1.52
CA LEU A 185 7.84 -22.04 0.58
C LEU A 185 8.41 -20.77 1.21
N GLN A 186 8.08 -20.49 2.48
CA GLN A 186 8.59 -19.31 3.18
C GLN A 186 10.13 -19.30 3.28
N GLN A 187 10.74 -20.49 3.37
CA GLN A 187 12.18 -20.72 3.42
C GLN A 187 12.86 -20.65 2.05
N ASP A 188 12.10 -20.59 0.95
CA ASP A 188 12.65 -20.36 -0.37
C ASP A 188 12.87 -18.86 -0.58
N GLU A 189 14.13 -18.44 -0.43
CA GLU A 189 14.54 -17.04 -0.56
C GLU A 189 14.28 -16.46 -1.96
N ARG A 190 14.30 -17.31 -3.00
CA ARG A 190 14.02 -16.85 -4.37
C ARG A 190 12.52 -16.60 -4.55
N LEU A 191 11.66 -17.48 -4.05
CA LEU A 191 10.21 -17.23 -4.02
C LEU A 191 9.89 -15.97 -3.20
N ARG A 192 10.62 -15.74 -2.11
CA ARG A 192 10.46 -14.54 -1.27
C ARG A 192 10.85 -13.28 -2.04
N ALA A 193 11.98 -13.29 -2.74
CA ALA A 193 12.42 -12.18 -3.59
C ALA A 193 11.46 -11.88 -4.76
N MET A 194 10.72 -12.88 -5.25
CA MET A 194 9.68 -12.73 -6.30
C MET A 194 8.30 -12.35 -5.74
N CYS A 195 8.23 -12.03 -4.45
CA CYS A 195 7.01 -11.69 -3.74
C CYS A 195 5.92 -12.77 -3.72
N LEU A 196 6.35 -14.04 -3.61
CA LEU A 196 5.46 -15.21 -3.65
C LEU A 196 5.28 -15.89 -2.30
N SER A 197 6.30 -15.91 -1.45
CA SER A 197 6.31 -16.75 -0.25
C SER A 197 6.34 -16.02 1.08
N GLY A 198 6.50 -14.69 1.08
CA GLY A 198 6.51 -13.88 2.30
C GLY A 198 5.20 -13.18 2.63
N ALA A 199 4.15 -13.38 1.84
CA ALA A 199 2.85 -12.74 2.04
C ALA A 199 2.15 -13.26 3.31
N LEU A 200 1.70 -12.33 4.15
CA LEU A 200 0.92 -12.60 5.37
C LEU A 200 -0.58 -12.66 5.06
N THR A 201 -1.38 -13.20 5.99
CA THR A 201 -2.84 -13.07 5.89
C THR A 201 -3.28 -11.62 6.12
N TYR A 202 -4.47 -11.27 5.62
CA TYR A 202 -5.07 -9.95 5.83
C TYR A 202 -5.09 -9.54 7.32
N GLN A 203 -5.47 -10.47 8.20
CA GLN A 203 -5.58 -10.23 9.64
C GLN A 203 -4.21 -9.98 10.28
N GLU A 204 -3.21 -10.81 9.95
CA GLU A 204 -1.85 -10.63 10.46
C GLU A 204 -1.28 -9.29 10.00
N TYR A 205 -1.46 -8.96 8.71
CA TYR A 205 -0.85 -7.77 8.15
C TYR A 205 -1.46 -6.48 8.70
N THR A 206 -2.80 -6.39 8.75
CA THR A 206 -3.50 -5.25 9.35
C THR A 206 -3.16 -5.09 10.83
N GLN A 207 -2.99 -6.19 11.57
CA GLN A 207 -2.56 -6.13 12.96
C GLN A 207 -1.15 -5.57 13.12
N LEU A 208 -0.19 -5.94 12.25
CA LEU A 208 1.16 -5.38 12.29
C LEU A 208 1.16 -3.87 12.00
N ILE A 209 0.33 -3.41 11.05
CA ILE A 209 0.13 -1.99 10.77
C ILE A 209 -0.38 -1.26 12.02
N ILE A 210 -1.42 -1.80 12.68
CA ILE A 210 -1.97 -1.20 13.91
C ILE A 210 -0.92 -1.19 15.03
N ASN A 211 -0.17 -2.29 15.20
CA ASN A 211 0.89 -2.41 16.21
C ASN A 211 2.03 -1.41 16.00
N ALA A 212 2.27 -0.97 14.75
CA ALA A 212 3.24 0.07 14.45
C ALA A 212 2.75 1.48 14.85
N GLY A 213 1.45 1.65 15.12
CA GLY A 213 0.85 2.87 15.65
C GLY A 213 -0.20 3.53 14.75
N PHE A 214 -0.53 2.95 13.60
CA PHE A 214 -1.54 3.52 12.69
C PHE A 214 -2.96 3.33 13.26
N GLY A 215 -3.61 4.44 13.61
CA GLY A 215 -4.94 4.44 14.23
C GLY A 215 -6.12 4.20 13.27
N GLN A 216 -5.90 4.37 11.98
CA GLN A 216 -6.91 4.17 10.95
C GLN A 216 -6.30 3.51 9.72
N VAL A 217 -6.95 2.46 9.21
CA VAL A 217 -6.53 1.70 8.04
C VAL A 217 -7.70 1.64 7.06
N GLU A 218 -7.51 2.17 5.87
CA GLU A 218 -8.52 2.22 4.82
C GLU A 218 -8.13 1.27 3.69
N ILE A 219 -8.98 0.28 3.39
CA ILE A 219 -8.73 -0.65 2.30
C ILE A 219 -9.28 -0.06 1.00
N ARG A 220 -8.37 0.25 0.07
CA ARG A 220 -8.68 0.84 -1.24
C ARG A 220 -9.06 -0.22 -2.26
N ALA A 221 -8.42 -1.38 -2.20
CA ALA A 221 -8.73 -2.52 -3.05
C ALA A 221 -8.24 -3.83 -2.40
N ARG A 222 -8.94 -4.93 -2.68
CA ARG A 222 -8.45 -6.30 -2.50
C ARG A 222 -8.80 -7.10 -3.73
N ARG A 223 -7.82 -7.70 -4.40
CA ARG A 223 -8.05 -8.43 -5.66
C ARG A 223 -7.13 -9.64 -5.82
N PRO A 224 -7.56 -10.72 -6.49
CA PRO A 224 -6.66 -11.82 -6.86
C PRO A 224 -5.40 -11.30 -7.57
N TYR A 225 -4.24 -11.76 -7.11
CA TYR A 225 -2.93 -11.38 -7.62
C TYR A 225 -2.24 -12.55 -8.31
N ARG A 226 -2.14 -13.70 -7.63
CA ARG A 226 -1.43 -14.88 -8.16
C ARG A 226 -1.89 -16.17 -7.50
N LEU A 227 -1.93 -17.26 -8.26
CA LEU A 227 -2.20 -18.60 -7.72
C LEU A 227 -0.88 -19.35 -7.57
N LEU A 228 -0.59 -19.84 -6.36
CA LEU A 228 0.41 -20.87 -6.13
C LEU A 228 -0.29 -22.22 -6.25
N ASP A 229 -0.12 -22.90 -7.39
CA ASP A 229 -0.79 -24.17 -7.65
C ASP A 229 -0.13 -25.35 -6.92
N SER A 230 -0.93 -26.39 -6.65
CA SER A 230 -0.48 -27.57 -5.91
C SER A 230 0.62 -28.36 -6.59
N LEU A 231 0.67 -28.36 -7.92
CA LEU A 231 1.63 -29.15 -8.69
C LEU A 231 3.02 -28.49 -8.70
N THR A 232 3.08 -27.19 -9.01
CA THR A 232 4.34 -26.44 -9.11
C THR A 232 4.96 -26.18 -7.74
N TYR A 233 4.14 -25.88 -6.72
CA TYR A 233 4.63 -25.45 -5.41
C TYR A 233 4.55 -26.54 -4.33
N ASN A 234 4.20 -27.77 -4.72
CA ASN A 234 4.08 -28.92 -3.81
C ASN A 234 3.17 -28.60 -2.60
N LEU A 235 1.95 -28.16 -2.91
CA LEU A 235 0.92 -27.84 -1.91
C LEU A 235 -0.17 -28.90 -1.92
N GLU A 236 -0.82 -29.14 -0.79
CA GLU A 236 -1.99 -30.05 -0.71
C GLU A 236 -3.17 -29.51 -1.52
N GLU A 237 -3.36 -28.19 -1.51
CA GLU A 237 -4.36 -27.45 -2.27
C GLU A 237 -3.76 -26.14 -2.79
N ASN A 238 -4.33 -25.60 -3.86
CA ASN A 238 -3.90 -24.31 -4.40
C ASN A 238 -4.00 -23.20 -3.34
N LEU A 239 -3.07 -22.25 -3.36
CA LEU A 239 -3.04 -21.09 -2.47
C LEU A 239 -3.16 -19.82 -3.31
N LEU A 240 -4.21 -19.03 -3.04
CA LEU A 240 -4.43 -17.76 -3.72
C LEU A 240 -3.74 -16.63 -2.95
N LEU A 241 -2.90 -15.88 -3.66
CA LEU A 241 -2.41 -14.59 -3.24
C LEU A 241 -3.32 -13.51 -3.81
N GLU A 242 -3.60 -12.49 -3.00
CA GLU A 242 -4.36 -11.30 -3.38
C GLU A 242 -3.48 -10.08 -3.18
N SER A 243 -3.69 -9.03 -3.97
CA SER A 243 -3.11 -7.72 -3.73
C SER A 243 -4.04 -6.94 -2.81
N LEU A 244 -3.46 -6.28 -1.81
CA LEU A 244 -4.14 -5.38 -0.88
C LEU A 244 -3.61 -3.96 -1.07
N ASP A 245 -4.45 -3.08 -1.61
CA ASP A 245 -4.17 -1.64 -1.67
C ASP A 245 -4.77 -1.00 -0.40
N SER A 246 -3.95 -0.26 0.38
CA SER A 246 -4.41 0.37 1.62
C SER A 246 -3.78 1.75 1.87
N VAL A 247 -4.49 2.57 2.65
CA VAL A 247 -4.01 3.84 3.19
C VAL A 247 -4.15 3.81 4.71
N SER A 248 -3.02 3.89 5.41
CA SER A 248 -2.95 3.82 6.87
C SER A 248 -2.52 5.15 7.45
N PHE A 249 -3.34 5.73 8.32
CA PHE A 249 -3.16 7.09 8.83
C PHE A 249 -2.48 7.12 10.20
N LYS A 250 -1.52 8.04 10.35
CA LYS A 250 -0.88 8.38 11.63
C LYS A 250 -1.80 9.31 12.43
N VAL A 251 -2.84 8.70 12.98
CA VAL A 251 -3.81 9.31 13.89
C VAL A 251 -3.86 8.51 15.19
N THR A 252 -4.37 9.14 16.25
CA THR A 252 -4.53 8.49 17.56
C THR A 252 -5.41 7.26 17.43
N ILE A 253 -4.98 6.14 18.04
CA ILE A 253 -5.80 4.95 18.19
C ILE A 253 -6.89 5.24 19.26
N PRO A 254 -8.19 5.17 18.92
CA PRO A 254 -9.26 5.28 19.92
C PRO A 254 -9.15 4.25 21.05
N GLU A 255 -9.77 4.54 22.20
CA GLU A 255 -9.75 3.62 23.37
C GLU A 255 -10.32 2.23 23.05
N ASP A 256 -11.29 2.16 22.14
CA ASP A 256 -11.91 0.92 21.66
C ASP A 256 -11.19 0.34 20.41
N GLY A 257 -9.92 0.69 20.21
CA GLY A 257 -9.03 0.12 19.18
C GLY A 257 -8.96 0.91 17.87
N ALA A 258 -8.14 0.47 16.93
CA ALA A 258 -7.98 1.16 15.63
C ALA A 258 -9.21 0.99 14.72
N CYS A 259 -9.42 1.93 13.81
CA CYS A 259 -10.51 1.90 12.84
C CYS A 259 -10.04 1.29 11.52
N ILE A 260 -10.59 0.13 11.15
CA ILE A 260 -10.36 -0.47 9.82
C ILE A 260 -11.60 -0.23 8.95
N PHE A 261 -11.44 0.41 7.80
CA PHE A 261 -12.52 0.64 6.84
C PHE A 261 -12.36 -0.30 5.65
N THR A 262 -13.22 -1.31 5.57
CA THR A 262 -13.30 -2.24 4.44
C THR A 262 -14.42 -1.89 3.45
N GLY A 263 -14.98 -0.68 3.57
CA GLY A 263 -16.09 -0.17 2.78
C GLY A 263 -17.47 -0.63 3.25
N LYS A 264 -17.59 -1.08 4.50
CA LYS A 264 -18.90 -1.36 5.11
C LYS A 264 -19.69 -0.07 5.32
N THR A 265 -21.01 -0.19 5.22
CA THR A 265 -21.95 0.88 5.54
C THR A 265 -22.97 0.41 6.57
N ALA A 266 -23.40 1.32 7.44
CA ALA A 266 -24.53 1.14 8.34
C ALA A 266 -25.72 1.98 7.83
N ILE A 267 -26.90 1.37 7.77
CA ILE A 267 -28.13 1.99 7.28
C ILE A 267 -29.18 1.89 8.37
N TYR A 268 -29.66 3.04 8.85
CA TYR A 268 -30.76 3.07 9.82
C TYR A 268 -32.12 2.92 9.13
N ALA A 269 -32.94 2.00 9.61
CA ALA A 269 -34.25 1.64 9.10
C ALA A 269 -35.37 1.70 10.17
N GLY A 270 -35.09 2.31 11.33
CA GLY A 270 -36.07 2.46 12.41
C GLY A 270 -37.11 3.56 12.16
N ALA A 271 -37.97 3.80 13.16
CA ALA A 271 -39.12 4.70 13.01
C ALA A 271 -38.74 6.19 13.01
N GLU A 272 -37.69 6.56 13.76
CA GLU A 272 -37.26 7.94 13.93
C GLU A 272 -36.51 8.49 12.70
N PRO A 273 -36.37 9.82 12.53
CA PRO A 273 -35.65 10.39 11.39
C PRO A 273 -34.14 10.09 11.43
N PHE A 274 -33.57 9.91 12.62
CA PHE A 274 -32.17 9.58 12.82
C PHE A 274 -31.98 8.69 14.05
N PHE A 275 -30.84 8.01 14.09
CA PHE A 275 -30.32 7.27 15.22
C PHE A 275 -28.97 7.84 15.62
N ASP A 276 -28.80 8.17 16.90
CA ASP A 276 -27.55 8.67 17.48
C ASP A 276 -27.03 7.62 18.47
N ASP A 277 -25.82 7.11 18.24
CA ASP A 277 -25.19 6.11 19.12
C ASP A 277 -24.51 6.73 20.36
N SER A 278 -24.54 8.07 20.48
CA SER A 278 -23.87 8.87 21.52
C SER A 278 -22.35 8.67 21.58
N ALA A 279 -21.76 8.11 20.54
CA ALA A 279 -20.32 7.92 20.37
C ALA A 279 -19.79 8.62 19.11
N GLY A 280 -20.55 9.60 18.60
CA GLY A 280 -20.18 10.41 17.44
C GLY A 280 -20.71 9.91 16.11
N HIS A 281 -21.57 8.88 16.09
CA HIS A 281 -22.19 8.38 14.87
C HIS A 281 -23.67 8.75 14.82
N LEU A 282 -24.04 9.53 13.79
CA LEU A 282 -25.43 9.90 13.50
C LEU A 282 -25.87 9.24 12.20
N LEU A 283 -26.80 8.28 12.30
CA LEU A 283 -27.35 7.58 11.14
C LEU A 283 -28.69 8.21 10.74
N GLN A 284 -28.77 8.75 9.52
CA GLN A 284 -30.05 9.19 8.96
C GLN A 284 -30.85 8.00 8.42
N ARG A 285 -32.17 8.02 8.61
CA ARG A 285 -33.03 6.93 8.16
C ARG A 285 -32.95 6.77 6.63
N GLY A 286 -32.58 5.57 6.18
CA GLY A 286 -32.48 5.18 4.78
C GLY A 286 -31.22 5.66 4.05
N ILE A 287 -30.31 6.38 4.74
CA ILE A 287 -29.07 6.88 4.15
C ILE A 287 -27.90 6.01 4.63
N PRO A 288 -27.11 5.39 3.72
CA PRO A 288 -25.92 4.65 4.09
C PRO A 288 -24.84 5.59 4.66
N ALA A 289 -24.33 5.25 5.85
CA ALA A 289 -23.17 5.90 6.44
C ALA A 289 -21.97 4.95 6.40
N ALA A 290 -20.83 5.43 5.91
CA ALA A 290 -19.58 4.68 5.97
C ALA A 290 -19.11 4.56 7.42
N VAL A 291 -18.82 3.33 7.85
CA VAL A 291 -18.38 3.03 9.22
C VAL A 291 -17.23 2.03 9.19
N CYS A 292 -16.32 2.12 10.15
CA CYS A 292 -15.26 1.13 10.29
C CYS A 292 -15.83 -0.20 10.82
N ASP A 293 -15.10 -1.30 10.60
CA ASP A 293 -15.56 -2.67 10.85
C ASP A 293 -16.06 -2.90 12.28
N LYS A 294 -15.36 -2.35 13.28
CA LYS A 294 -15.78 -2.44 14.69
C LYS A 294 -17.06 -1.67 14.99
N THR A 295 -17.23 -0.49 14.38
CA THR A 295 -18.41 0.36 14.55
C THR A 295 -19.61 -0.29 13.87
N ALA A 296 -19.42 -0.86 12.68
CA ALA A 296 -20.42 -1.70 12.02
C ALA A 296 -20.90 -2.83 12.94
N ALA A 297 -19.99 -3.59 13.55
CA ALA A 297 -20.35 -4.66 14.48
C ALA A 297 -21.10 -4.16 15.72
N LYS A 298 -20.65 -3.05 16.32
CA LYS A 298 -21.28 -2.41 17.49
C LYS A 298 -22.71 -1.94 17.18
N LEU A 299 -22.91 -1.25 16.05
CA LEU A 299 -24.21 -0.72 15.64
C LEU A 299 -25.20 -1.86 15.34
N ALA A 300 -24.75 -2.91 14.63
CA ALA A 300 -25.57 -4.09 14.38
C ALA A 300 -26.01 -4.78 15.67
N ALA A 301 -25.15 -4.83 16.69
CA ALA A 301 -25.49 -5.41 18.00
C ALA A 301 -26.45 -4.51 18.81
N LEU A 302 -26.32 -3.19 18.70
CA LEU A 302 -27.11 -2.22 19.48
C LEU A 302 -28.57 -2.15 19.01
N LYS A 303 -28.81 -2.28 17.70
CA LYS A 303 -30.14 -2.16 17.08
C LYS A 303 -30.33 -3.20 15.95
N PRO A 304 -30.36 -4.50 16.25
CA PRO A 304 -30.29 -5.57 15.25
C PRO A 304 -31.46 -5.62 14.26
N THR A 305 -32.61 -5.06 14.61
CA THR A 305 -33.79 -5.00 13.74
C THR A 305 -33.95 -3.66 13.01
N GLU A 306 -33.20 -2.64 13.42
CA GLU A 306 -33.31 -1.27 12.88
C GLU A 306 -32.04 -0.82 12.16
N ILE A 307 -30.90 -1.50 12.32
CA ILE A 307 -29.65 -1.18 11.63
C ILE A 307 -29.26 -2.34 10.74
N ILE A 308 -29.12 -2.05 9.45
CA ILE A 308 -28.62 -2.98 8.45
C ILE A 308 -27.15 -2.61 8.19
N VAL A 309 -26.27 -3.60 8.24
CA VAL A 309 -24.85 -3.43 7.90
C VAL A 309 -24.54 -4.20 6.63
N THR A 310 -23.90 -3.54 5.67
CA THR A 310 -23.47 -4.21 4.43
C THR A 310 -22.21 -5.03 4.63
N ASP A 311 -22.01 -6.02 3.76
CA ASP A 311 -20.71 -6.69 3.63
C ASP A 311 -19.62 -5.70 3.20
N SER A 312 -18.37 -6.11 3.37
CA SER A 312 -17.20 -5.36 2.91
C SER A 312 -17.17 -5.29 1.39
N THR A 313 -17.08 -4.08 0.83
CA THR A 313 -16.84 -3.87 -0.59
C THR A 313 -15.36 -4.00 -0.96
N TRP A 314 -14.47 -3.99 0.05
CA TRP A 314 -13.02 -3.91 -0.11
C TRP A 314 -12.55 -2.67 -0.87
N HIS A 315 -13.42 -1.66 -0.91
CA HIS A 315 -13.19 -0.40 -1.58
C HIS A 315 -13.79 0.71 -0.74
N TYR A 316 -12.91 1.41 -0.05
CA TYR A 316 -13.20 2.66 0.63
C TYR A 316 -12.24 3.69 0.06
N ASP A 317 -12.71 4.86 -0.36
CA ASP A 317 -11.92 5.93 -1.00
C ASP A 317 -11.88 7.22 -0.17
N GLY A 318 -12.29 7.14 1.11
CA GLY A 318 -12.34 8.23 2.08
C GLY A 318 -13.78 8.71 2.33
N GLY A 319 -13.94 9.83 3.02
CA GLY A 319 -15.26 10.44 3.26
C GLY A 319 -15.95 10.08 4.59
N GLY A 320 -15.18 9.80 5.65
CA GLY A 320 -15.73 9.48 6.98
C GLY A 320 -16.51 10.64 7.63
N CYS A 321 -17.77 10.35 7.97
CA CYS A 321 -18.81 11.11 8.71
C CYS A 321 -18.93 12.63 8.48
N CYS A 322 -20.04 13.03 7.85
CA CYS A 322 -20.65 14.35 8.03
C CYS A 322 -21.26 14.47 9.42
#